data_AF-A0A6N8BFR2-F1
#
_entry.id   AF-A0A6N8BFR2-F1
#
_cell.length_a   1.000
_cell.length_b   1.000
_cell.length_c   1.000
_cell.angle_alpha   90.00
_cell.angle_beta   90.00
_cell.angle_gamma   90.00
#
_symmetry.space_group_name_H-M   'P 1'
#
loop_
_entity.id
_entity.type
_entity.pdbx_description
1 polymer ?
#
loop_
_entity_poly.entity_id
_entity_poly.type
_entity_poly.pdbx_seq_one_letter_code
_entity_poly.pdbx_strand_id
1 'polypeptide(L)' 'MEKDGITQYSAQYSYTTDSSDKITSIQLENITSKLLLKEVSTLAVSMDSFDITYVDETTATYNYSTDSSGRITAINKV' A
#
# COMPACT_ATOMS: atom_id res chain seq x y z
N MET A 1 -6.86 23.67 -11.21
CA MET A 1 -6.32 22.68 -10.24
C MET A 1 -7.46 22.37 -9.29
N GLU A 2 -8.16 21.26 -9.49
CA GLU A 2 -9.27 20.88 -8.62
C GLU A 2 -8.73 20.38 -7.28
N LYS A 3 -9.09 21.14 -6.26
CA LYS A 3 -9.00 20.83 -4.84
C LYS A 3 -10.28 20.05 -4.51
N ASP A 4 -10.14 18.91 -3.83
CA ASP A 4 -11.22 18.04 -3.29
C ASP A 4 -11.80 16.90 -4.16
N GLY A 5 -11.04 16.37 -5.13
CA GLY A 5 -11.38 15.05 -5.72
C GLY A 5 -10.71 13.91 -4.96
N ILE A 6 -11.45 13.10 -4.19
CA ILE A 6 -10.96 11.78 -3.75
C ILE A 6 -10.70 10.97 -5.03
N THR A 7 -9.45 10.88 -5.45
CA THR A 7 -9.08 10.05 -6.60
C THR A 7 -9.03 8.61 -6.12
N GLN A 8 -10.04 7.83 -6.49
CA GLN A 8 -10.08 6.40 -6.18
C GLN A 8 -9.22 5.67 -7.22
N TYR A 9 -8.26 4.89 -6.74
CA TYR A 9 -7.40 4.04 -7.57
C TYR A 9 -7.81 2.58 -7.38
N SER A 10 -8.02 1.88 -8.49
CA SER A 10 -8.17 0.43 -8.51
C SER A 10 -6.88 -0.20 -9.03
N ALA A 11 -6.39 -1.21 -8.32
CA ALA A 11 -5.27 -2.03 -8.74
C ALA A 11 -5.75 -3.49 -8.84
N GLN A 12 -5.21 -4.22 -9.81
CA GLN A 12 -5.31 -5.67 -9.78
C GLN A 12 -4.40 -6.17 -8.65
N TYR A 13 -4.86 -7.13 -7.86
CA TYR A 13 -4.06 -7.68 -6.78
C TYR A 13 -4.35 -9.16 -6.61
N SER A 14 -3.31 -9.89 -6.25
CA SER A 14 -3.42 -11.21 -5.65
C SER A 14 -3.24 -11.08 -4.14
N TYR A 15 -3.81 -12.00 -3.38
CA TYR A 15 -3.67 -12.01 -1.93
C TYR A 15 -3.64 -13.45 -1.42
N THR A 16 -3.02 -13.64 -0.26
CA THR A 16 -3.09 -14.92 0.48
C THR A 16 -3.91 -14.74 1.74
N THR A 17 -4.57 -15.81 2.18
CA THR A 17 -5.29 -15.86 3.45
C THR A 17 -4.74 -16.93 4.38
N ASP A 18 -4.93 -16.76 5.69
CA ASP A 18 -4.73 -17.84 6.67
C ASP A 18 -5.92 -18.81 6.71
N SER A 19 -5.87 -19.80 7.59
CA SER A 19 -6.94 -20.79 7.79
C SER A 19 -8.25 -20.21 8.34
N SER A 20 -8.28 -18.92 8.66
CA SER A 20 -9.46 -18.17 9.12
C SER A 20 -9.90 -17.11 8.10
N ASP A 21 -9.47 -17.24 6.85
CA ASP A 21 -9.76 -16.34 5.73
C ASP A 21 -9.27 -14.89 5.93
N LYS A 22 -8.34 -14.67 6.88
CA LYS A 22 -7.74 -13.36 7.07
C LYS A 22 -6.62 -13.15 6.07
N ILE A 23 -6.61 -12.00 5.41
CA ILE A 23 -5.57 -11.62 4.47
C ILE A 23 -4.23 -11.54 5.21
N THR A 24 -3.24 -12.28 4.72
CA THR A 24 -1.87 -12.32 5.24
C THR A 24 -0.85 -11.67 4.32
N SER A 25 -1.18 -11.50 3.04
CA SER A 25 -0.38 -10.73 2.08
C SER A 25 -1.25 -10.18 0.96
N ILE A 26 -0.86 -9.05 0.39
CA ILE A 26 -1.45 -8.49 -0.83
C ILE A 26 -0.29 -8.17 -1.78
N GLN A 27 -0.30 -8.77 -2.96
CA GLN A 27 0.64 -8.47 -4.03
C GLN A 27 -0.10 -7.76 -5.16
N LEU A 28 0.30 -6.52 -5.42
CA LEU A 28 -0.32 -5.66 -6.43
C LEU A 28 0.26 -6.01 -7.80
N GLU A 29 -0.59 -6.35 -8.76
CA GLU A 29 -0.18 -6.52 -10.15
C GLU A 29 -0.12 -5.15 -10.82
N ASN A 30 1.09 -4.74 -11.23
CA ASN A 30 1.41 -3.53 -12.00
C ASN A 30 0.51 -2.30 -11.75
N ILE A 31 0.87 -1.51 -10.74
CA ILE A 31 0.24 -0.20 -10.53
C ILE A 31 0.93 0.85 -11.39
N THR A 32 0.38 1.10 -12.57
CA THR A 32 0.70 2.33 -13.31
C THR A 32 -0.20 3.47 -12.80
N SER A 33 0.17 4.06 -11.66
CA SER A 33 -0.46 5.30 -11.22
C SER A 33 0.27 6.49 -11.84
N LYS A 34 -0.47 7.35 -12.56
CA LYS A 34 0.01 8.68 -12.98
C LYS A 34 0.51 9.56 -11.81
N LEU A 35 0.28 9.15 -10.56
CA LEU A 35 0.68 9.85 -9.33
C LEU A 35 1.74 9.12 -8.50
N LEU A 36 2.04 7.85 -8.79
CA LEU A 36 3.29 7.26 -8.33
C LEU A 36 4.35 7.74 -9.32
N LEU A 37 5.07 8.80 -8.95
CA LEU A 37 6.21 9.30 -9.74
C LEU A 37 7.29 8.22 -9.99
N LYS A 38 7.17 7.05 -9.35
CA LYS A 38 8.00 5.86 -9.54
C LYS A 38 7.18 4.57 -9.52
N GLU A 39 7.49 3.68 -10.45
CA GLU A 39 6.92 2.33 -10.54
C GLU A 39 7.33 1.48 -9.33
N VAL A 40 6.37 0.79 -8.71
CA VAL A 40 6.58 -0.03 -7.50
C VAL A 40 6.94 -1.46 -7.90
N SER A 41 8.08 -1.95 -7.40
CA SER A 41 8.52 -3.33 -7.57
C SER A 41 7.99 -4.24 -6.46
N THR A 42 8.02 -3.79 -5.20
CA THR A 42 7.59 -4.58 -4.04
C THR A 42 6.91 -3.70 -3.01
N LEU A 43 5.85 -4.20 -2.39
CA LEU A 43 5.20 -3.64 -1.21
C LEU A 43 5.23 -4.70 -0.10
N ALA A 44 6.02 -4.46 0.95
CA ALA A 44 6.04 -5.29 2.14
C ALA A 44 5.20 -4.64 3.23
N VAL A 45 4.27 -5.39 3.83
CA VAL A 45 3.41 -4.90 4.91
C VAL A 45 3.79 -5.61 6.20
N SER A 46 4.15 -4.82 7.21
CA SER A 46 4.45 -5.24 8.58
C SER A 46 3.31 -4.81 9.50
N MET A 47 3.39 -5.13 10.79
CA MET A 47 2.32 -4.84 11.76
C MET A 47 1.97 -3.34 11.85
N ASP A 48 2.98 -2.48 11.71
CA ASP A 48 2.88 -1.04 11.99
C ASP A 48 3.37 -0.16 10.81
N SER A 49 3.86 -0.79 9.74
CA SER A 49 4.50 -0.11 8.63
C SER A 49 4.31 -0.84 7.32
N PHE A 50 4.50 -0.12 6.21
CA PHE A 50 4.77 -0.75 4.93
C PHE A 50 6.01 -0.14 4.28
N ASP A 51 6.80 -1.02 3.67
CA ASP A 51 8.00 -0.69 2.92
C ASP A 51 7.72 -0.85 1.43
N ILE A 52 8.03 0.19 0.68
CA ILE A 52 7.88 0.23 -0.78
C ILE A 52 9.27 0.19 -1.39
N THR A 53 9.54 -0.80 -2.23
CA THR A 53 10.70 -0.82 -3.13
C THR A 53 10.23 -0.47 -4.53
N TYR A 54 10.83 0.54 -5.13
CA TYR A 54 10.56 0.95 -6.50
C TYR A 54 11.41 0.17 -7.51
N VAL A 55 11.04 0.18 -8.79
CA VAL A 55 11.78 -0.49 -9.88
C VAL A 55 13.20 0.05 -10.03
N ASP A 56 13.43 1.30 -9.63
CA ASP A 56 14.78 1.90 -9.60
C ASP A 56 15.56 1.61 -8.31
N GLU A 57 15.14 0.58 -7.57
CA GLU A 57 15.76 0.07 -6.34
C GLU A 57 15.72 1.04 -5.14
N THR A 58 15.13 2.23 -5.30
CA THR A 58 14.91 3.11 -4.14
C THR A 58 13.82 2.58 -3.23
N THR A 59 13.89 2.92 -1.95
CA THR A 59 12.92 2.49 -0.94
C THR A 59 12.23 3.67 -0.27
N ALA A 60 11.00 3.45 0.17
CA ALA A 60 10.26 4.36 1.03
C ALA A 60 9.51 3.59 2.11
N THR A 61 9.70 4.01 3.36
CA THR A 61 9.03 3.43 4.52
C THR A 61 7.93 4.37 5.00
N TYR A 62 6.78 3.79 5.31
CA TYR A 62 5.64 4.50 5.86
C TYR A 62 5.15 3.78 7.10
N ASN A 63 4.97 4.52 8.18
CA ASN A 63 4.27 4.02 9.36
C ASN A 63 2.77 4.27 9.17
N TYR A 64 1.95 3.36 9.66
CA TYR A 64 0.51 3.55 9.69
C TYR A 64 -0.05 3.30 11.09
N SER A 65 -1.19 3.91 11.37
CA SER A 65 -1.95 3.66 12.60
C SER A 65 -3.28 3.05 12.26
N THR A 66 -3.80 2.19 13.13
CA THR A 66 -5.10 1.54 12.98
C THR A 66 -6.05 1.93 14.10
N ASP A 67 -7.35 1.91 13.81
CA ASP A 67 -8.37 1.91 14.87
C ASP A 67 -8.54 0.51 15.49
N SER A 68 -9.42 0.40 16.48
CA SER A 68 -9.71 -0.88 17.15
C SER A 68 -10.31 -1.96 16.24
N SER A 69 -10.75 -1.60 15.03
CA SER A 69 -11.24 -2.54 14.02
C SER A 69 -10.16 -2.99 13.04
N GLY A 70 -8.92 -2.49 13.19
CA GLY A 70 -7.81 -2.76 12.29
C GLY A 70 -7.81 -1.92 11.03
N ARG A 71 -8.67 -0.90 10.93
CA ARG A 71 -8.70 -0.01 9.76
C ARG A 71 -7.63 1.05 9.88
N ILE A 72 -6.88 1.28 8.80
CA ILE A 72 -5.85 2.33 8.74
C ILE A 72 -6.51 3.70 8.90
N THR A 73 -6.05 4.48 9.87
CA THR A 73 -6.53 5.83 10.20
C THR A 73 -5.53 6.93 9.84
N ALA A 74 -4.24 6.61 9.76
CA ALA A 74 -3.20 7.54 9.37
C ALA A 74 -2.03 6.80 8.69
N ILE A 75 -1.35 7.50 7.78
CA ILE A 75 -0.12 7.05 7.12
C ILE A 75 0.87 8.21 7.17
N ASN A 76 2.08 7.95 7.68
CA ASN A 76 3.15 8.93 7.77
C ASN A 76 4.41 8.35 7.13
N LYS A 77 5.05 9.12 6.25
CA LYS A 77 6.36 8.76 5.72
C LYS A 77 7.42 8.94 6.81
N VAL A 78 8.34 7.99 6.91
CA VAL A 78 9.53 8.08 7.78
C VAL A 78 10.59 8.99 7.16
#